data_AF-A0A0K8QKU4-F1
#
_entry.id   AF-A0A0K8QKU4-F1
#
_cell.length_a   1.000
_cell.length_b   1.000
_cell.length_c   1.000
_cell.angle_alpha   90.00
_cell.angle_beta   90.00
_cell.angle_gamma   90.00
#
_symmetry.space_group_name_H-M   'P 1'
#
loop_
_entity.id
_entity.type
_entity.pdbx_description
1 polymer ?
#
loop_
_entity_poly.entity_id
_entity_poly.type
_entity_poly.pdbx_seq_one_letter_code
_entity_poly.pdbx_strand_id
1 'polypeptide(L)'
;MPAAGCHPHAPHEKLRIPDWYVSSLMLDRALDAILRRVKKLDRRHDVPYLAGYSQDGETIYIDRHLPTHFAWRGRSVEVTRYLILHEEVEKTLIDRLGLHYLHAHQIATRAEEAAVRADRVSWRAYDRFMQRYVKRIGDERLQKVPADLDLKPYRDYHDYDLMRRMEAALDAGRFGARPSARLRREVAAYNAAFRAERRAQRAHAADAQGAPAIGPARRRAR
;
A
#
# COMPACT_ATOMS: atom_id res chain seq x y z
N MET A 1 19.94 -30.42 27.07
CA MET A 1 19.29 -29.84 25.87
C MET A 1 19.56 -30.77 24.71
N PRO A 2 18.56 -31.26 23.94
CA PRO A 2 18.85 -31.94 22.69
C PRO A 2 19.59 -30.93 21.79
N ALA A 3 20.74 -31.33 21.25
CA ALA A 3 21.75 -30.44 20.65
C ALA A 3 21.30 -29.69 19.36
N ALA A 4 20.03 -29.81 18.95
CA ALA A 4 19.54 -29.31 17.66
C ALA A 4 18.33 -28.34 17.75
N GLY A 5 17.79 -28.06 18.95
CA GLY A 5 16.65 -27.16 19.11
C GLY A 5 17.08 -25.72 19.38
N CYS A 6 16.74 -24.78 18.49
CA CYS A 6 17.12 -23.36 18.65
C CYS A 6 16.36 -22.63 19.77
N HIS A 7 15.13 -23.03 20.11
CA HIS A 7 14.31 -22.38 21.14
C HIS A 7 13.49 -23.41 21.95
N PRO A 8 13.35 -23.22 23.28
CA PRO A 8 12.62 -24.14 24.15
C PRO A 8 11.10 -24.15 23.93
N HIS A 9 10.52 -23.06 23.42
CA HIS A 9 9.07 -22.92 23.21
C HIS A 9 8.62 -23.10 21.75
N ALA A 10 9.55 -23.26 20.82
CA ALA A 10 9.27 -23.49 19.40
C ALA A 10 10.39 -24.36 18.77
N PRO A 11 10.49 -25.64 19.18
CA PRO A 11 11.57 -26.51 18.73
C PRO A 11 11.47 -26.71 17.21
N HIS A 12 12.52 -26.30 16.52
CA HIS A 12 12.75 -26.59 15.11
C HIS A 12 14.23 -26.89 14.92
N GLU A 13 14.54 -27.77 13.98
CA GLU A 13 15.91 -28.07 13.59
C GLU A 13 16.48 -26.90 12.78
N LYS A 14 17.66 -26.40 13.15
CA LYS A 14 18.33 -25.34 12.38
C LYS A 14 18.67 -25.87 11.00
N LEU A 15 18.02 -25.33 9.97
CA LEU A 15 18.33 -25.68 8.59
C LEU A 15 19.77 -25.22 8.27
N ARG A 16 20.56 -26.09 7.62
CA ARG A 16 21.95 -25.79 7.19
C ARG A 16 21.96 -24.94 5.91
N ILE A 17 21.31 -23.79 5.95
CA ILE A 17 21.15 -22.85 4.85
C ILE A 17 21.52 -21.44 5.35
N PRO A 18 21.83 -20.48 4.46
CA PRO A 18 22.13 -19.12 4.88
C PRO A 18 20.96 -18.52 5.69
N ASP A 19 21.27 -17.73 6.72
CA ASP A 19 20.25 -17.20 7.65
C ASP A 19 19.19 -16.29 6.98
N TRP A 20 19.47 -15.75 5.79
CA TRP A 20 18.52 -14.98 4.98
C TRP A 20 17.57 -15.86 4.14
N TYR A 21 17.84 -17.15 4.04
CA TYR A 21 16.99 -18.06 3.29
C TYR A 21 15.72 -18.37 4.11
N VAL A 22 14.57 -18.10 3.51
CA VAL A 22 13.28 -18.45 4.10
C VAL A 22 12.69 -19.63 3.33
N SER A 23 12.50 -20.76 4.01
CA SER A 23 11.85 -21.92 3.39
C SER A 23 10.34 -21.69 3.23
N SER A 24 9.70 -22.36 2.27
CA SER A 24 8.24 -22.28 2.09
C SER A 24 7.49 -22.60 3.38
N LEU A 25 7.93 -23.63 4.12
CA LEU A 25 7.31 -24.00 5.40
C LEU A 25 7.40 -22.89 6.46
N MET A 26 8.50 -22.14 6.51
CA MET A 26 8.63 -21.01 7.43
C MET A 26 7.66 -19.89 7.07
N LEU A 27 7.52 -19.58 5.77
CA LEU A 27 6.58 -18.58 5.29
C LEU A 27 5.13 -18.99 5.51
N ASP A 28 4.78 -20.25 5.25
CA ASP A 28 3.44 -20.77 5.51
C ASP A 28 3.08 -20.65 7.00
N ARG A 29 4.00 -21.03 7.90
CA ARG A 29 3.78 -20.88 9.35
C ARG A 29 3.65 -19.42 9.79
N ALA A 30 4.49 -18.53 9.24
CA ALA A 30 4.41 -17.10 9.54
C ALA A 30 3.08 -16.53 9.04
N LEU A 31 2.64 -16.93 7.85
CA LEU A 31 1.39 -16.50 7.26
C LEU A 31 0.19 -17.00 8.05
N ASP A 32 0.18 -18.26 8.45
CA ASP A 32 -0.86 -18.83 9.32
C ASP A 32 -0.98 -18.06 10.64
N ALA A 33 0.16 -17.67 11.24
CA ALA A 33 0.18 -16.88 12.46
C ALA A 33 -0.40 -15.47 12.23
N ILE A 34 -0.07 -14.84 11.11
CA ILE A 34 -0.60 -13.52 10.73
C ILE A 34 -2.11 -13.62 10.46
N LEU A 35 -2.56 -14.60 9.68
CA LEU A 35 -3.98 -14.83 9.40
C LEU A 35 -4.80 -15.02 10.69
N ARG A 36 -4.24 -15.68 11.71
CA ARG A 36 -4.90 -15.83 13.03
C ARG A 36 -4.93 -14.54 13.85
N ARG A 37 -3.99 -13.63 13.64
CA ARG A 37 -3.93 -12.33 14.32
C ARG A 37 -4.96 -11.34 13.77
N VAL A 38 -5.20 -11.40 12.46
CA VAL A 38 -6.11 -10.48 11.76
C VAL A 38 -7.52 -10.64 12.32
N LYS A 39 -8.03 -9.57 12.95
CA LYS A 39 -9.31 -9.61 13.64
C LYS A 39 -10.48 -9.54 12.67
N LYS A 40 -10.37 -8.70 11.64
CA LYS A 40 -11.45 -8.42 10.69
C LYS A 40 -10.90 -8.31 9.27
N LEU A 41 -11.58 -8.98 8.35
CA LEU A 41 -11.35 -8.87 6.91
C LEU A 41 -12.63 -8.37 6.25
N ASP A 42 -12.54 -7.26 5.51
CA ASP A 42 -13.64 -6.68 4.76
C ASP A 42 -13.33 -6.68 3.25
N ARG A 43 -14.26 -7.25 2.47
CA ARG A 43 -14.22 -7.30 0.99
C ARG A 43 -15.42 -6.66 0.32
N ARG A 44 -16.09 -5.73 1.00
CA ARG A 44 -17.38 -5.15 0.60
C ARG A 44 -17.26 -3.71 0.17
N HIS A 45 -16.06 -3.13 0.23
CA HIS A 45 -15.77 -1.74 -0.01
C HIS A 45 -14.85 -1.57 -1.22
N ASP A 46 -14.90 -0.36 -1.80
CA ASP A 46 -13.96 0.08 -2.82
C ASP A 46 -12.68 0.54 -2.11
N VAL A 47 -11.56 -0.09 -2.43
CA VAL A 47 -10.26 0.16 -1.79
C VAL A 47 -9.27 0.56 -2.88
N PRO A 48 -8.85 1.83 -2.90
CA PRO A 48 -7.82 2.25 -3.84
C PRO A 48 -6.56 1.37 -3.71
N TYR A 49 -5.90 1.09 -4.82
CA TYR A 49 -4.72 0.20 -4.89
C TYR A 49 -4.94 -1.25 -4.39
N LEU A 50 -6.17 -1.77 -4.44
CA LEU A 50 -6.56 -3.15 -4.12
C LEU A 50 -6.73 -3.50 -2.65
N ALA A 51 -5.90 -2.95 -1.77
CA ALA A 51 -5.92 -3.30 -0.36
C ALA A 51 -5.44 -2.14 0.51
N GLY A 52 -5.77 -2.23 1.79
CA GLY A 52 -5.35 -1.29 2.81
C GLY A 52 -5.82 -1.73 4.18
N TYR A 53 -5.53 -0.94 5.21
CA TYR A 53 -5.91 -1.21 6.59
C TYR A 53 -6.66 -0.04 7.22
N SER A 54 -7.42 -0.32 8.28
CA SER A 54 -8.02 0.70 9.14
C SER A 54 -6.95 1.49 9.89
N GLN A 55 -7.28 2.69 10.38
CA GLN A 55 -6.35 3.54 11.14
C GLN A 55 -5.72 2.83 12.36
N ASP A 56 -6.47 1.96 13.02
CA ASP A 56 -6.03 1.15 14.16
C ASP A 56 -5.31 -0.15 13.77
N GLY A 57 -5.30 -0.49 12.47
CA GLY A 57 -4.72 -1.73 11.94
C GLY A 57 -5.49 -3.00 12.31
N GLU A 58 -6.71 -2.90 12.86
CA GLU A 58 -7.50 -4.08 13.25
C GLU A 58 -8.31 -4.70 12.10
N THR A 59 -8.60 -3.91 11.06
CA THR A 59 -9.38 -4.33 9.90
C THR A 59 -8.55 -4.20 8.64
N ILE A 60 -8.43 -5.31 7.91
CA ILE A 60 -7.86 -5.33 6.56
C ILE A 60 -8.99 -5.19 5.56
N TYR A 61 -8.85 -4.24 4.66
CA TYR A 61 -9.74 -3.97 3.54
C TYR A 61 -9.11 -4.52 2.27
N ILE A 62 -9.86 -5.33 1.53
CA ILE A 62 -9.51 -5.74 0.16
C ILE A 62 -10.65 -5.30 -0.75
N ASP A 63 -10.32 -4.74 -1.91
CA ASP A 63 -11.29 -4.23 -2.86
C ASP A 63 -12.30 -5.31 -3.27
N ARG A 64 -13.58 -4.94 -3.25
CA ARG A 64 -14.69 -5.86 -3.53
C ARG A 64 -14.68 -6.46 -4.94
N HIS A 65 -14.02 -5.81 -5.89
CA HIS A 65 -13.94 -6.25 -7.28
C HIS A 65 -12.73 -7.15 -7.54
N LEU A 66 -11.79 -7.26 -6.59
CA LEU A 66 -10.68 -8.19 -6.69
C LEU A 66 -11.19 -9.63 -6.44
N PRO A 67 -10.91 -10.59 -7.33
CA PRO A 67 -11.20 -11.99 -7.08
C PRO A 67 -10.45 -12.53 -5.86
N THR A 68 -11.04 -13.50 -5.17
CA THR A 68 -10.37 -14.20 -4.07
C THR A 68 -9.28 -15.15 -4.54
N HIS A 69 -9.39 -15.61 -5.79
CA HIS A 69 -8.48 -16.58 -6.38
C HIS A 69 -8.06 -16.17 -7.80
N PHE A 70 -6.89 -16.64 -8.22
CA PHE A 70 -6.49 -16.59 -9.61
C PHE A 70 -6.00 -17.96 -10.09
N ALA A 71 -6.20 -18.24 -11.38
CA ALA A 71 -5.82 -19.51 -11.98
C ALA A 71 -4.35 -19.46 -12.45
N TRP A 72 -3.55 -20.42 -12.00
CA TRP A 72 -2.16 -20.56 -12.42
C TRP A 72 -1.79 -22.03 -12.62
N ARG A 73 -1.40 -22.41 -13.84
CA ARG A 73 -0.99 -23.79 -14.21
C ARG A 73 -2.00 -24.86 -13.74
N GLY A 74 -3.29 -24.62 -13.96
CA GLY A 74 -4.37 -25.53 -13.56
C GLY A 74 -4.69 -25.55 -12.07
N ARG A 75 -4.02 -24.74 -11.25
CA ARG A 75 -4.30 -24.57 -9.81
C ARG A 75 -5.08 -23.29 -9.57
N SER A 76 -6.00 -23.32 -8.61
CA SER A 76 -6.59 -22.13 -8.02
C SER A 76 -5.69 -21.66 -6.88
N VAL A 77 -5.19 -20.43 -6.94
CA VAL A 77 -4.33 -19.85 -5.91
C VAL A 77 -5.08 -18.73 -5.22
N GLU A 78 -5.15 -18.77 -3.89
CA GLU A 78 -5.80 -17.75 -3.08
C GLU A 78 -4.94 -16.48 -3.02
N VAL A 79 -5.50 -15.34 -3.41
CA VAL A 79 -4.80 -14.03 -3.47
C VAL A 79 -4.85 -13.33 -2.12
N THR A 80 -5.95 -13.52 -1.38
CA THR A 80 -6.26 -12.86 -0.11
C THR A 80 -5.12 -12.97 0.89
N ARG A 81 -4.53 -14.17 1.02
CA ARG A 81 -3.46 -14.45 1.98
C ARG A 81 -2.23 -13.57 1.77
N TYR A 82 -1.84 -13.29 0.52
CA TYR A 82 -0.67 -12.47 0.21
C TYR A 82 -0.89 -11.00 0.53
N LEU A 83 -2.09 -10.48 0.23
CA LEU A 83 -2.46 -9.12 0.58
C LEU A 83 -2.50 -8.93 2.10
N ILE A 84 -3.08 -9.88 2.83
CA ILE A 84 -3.09 -9.82 4.31
C ILE A 84 -1.66 -9.74 4.87
N LEU A 85 -0.73 -10.55 4.34
CA LEU A 85 0.68 -10.48 4.72
C LEU A 85 1.26 -9.09 4.46
N HIS A 86 1.02 -8.54 3.27
CA HIS A 86 1.51 -7.23 2.88
C HIS A 86 1.02 -6.15 3.87
N GLU A 87 -0.30 -6.06 4.07
CA GLU A 87 -0.90 -5.06 4.95
C GLU A 87 -0.40 -5.18 6.40
N GLU A 88 -0.30 -6.40 6.94
CA GLU A 88 0.12 -6.62 8.32
C GLU A 88 1.59 -6.30 8.56
N VAL A 89 2.47 -6.65 7.63
CA VAL A 89 3.89 -6.32 7.70
C VAL A 89 4.07 -4.81 7.60
N GLU A 90 3.43 -4.17 6.62
CA GLU A 90 3.51 -2.73 6.41
C GLU A 90 3.04 -1.95 7.64
N LYS A 91 1.82 -2.26 8.13
CA LYS A 91 1.23 -1.59 9.29
C LYS A 91 2.04 -1.82 10.56
N THR A 92 2.55 -3.03 10.77
CA THR A 92 3.36 -3.34 11.97
C THR A 92 4.68 -2.56 11.97
N LEU A 93 5.36 -2.47 10.82
CA LEU A 93 6.61 -1.70 10.70
C LEU A 93 6.39 -0.20 10.95
N ILE A 94 5.26 0.34 10.49
CA ILE A 94 4.90 1.74 10.72
C ILE A 94 4.55 1.97 12.19
N ASP A 95 3.60 1.21 12.74
CA ASP A 95 3.03 1.49 14.06
C ASP A 95 3.97 1.13 15.21
N ARG A 96 4.75 0.06 15.08
CA ARG A 96 5.60 -0.44 16.17
C ARG A 96 7.00 0.11 16.12
N LEU A 97 7.51 0.40 14.92
CA LEU A 97 8.90 0.80 14.71
C LEU A 97 9.03 2.21 14.13
N GLY A 98 7.92 2.88 13.80
CA GLY A 98 7.93 4.25 13.28
C GLY A 98 8.56 4.36 11.89
N LEU A 99 8.62 3.27 11.12
CA LEU A 99 9.24 3.31 9.79
C LEU A 99 8.47 4.25 8.87
N HIS A 100 9.23 4.90 7.99
CA HIS A 100 8.64 5.63 6.87
C HIS A 100 7.83 4.67 5.99
N TYR A 101 6.65 5.11 5.56
CA TYR A 101 5.70 4.29 4.81
C TYR A 101 6.37 3.63 3.60
N LEU A 102 7.12 4.39 2.79
CA LEU A 102 7.77 3.87 1.59
C LEU A 102 8.72 2.70 1.89
N HIS A 103 9.44 2.74 3.02
CA HIS A 103 10.32 1.64 3.42
C HIS A 103 9.53 0.44 3.93
N ALA A 104 8.50 0.68 4.75
CA ALA A 104 7.60 -0.38 5.21
C ALA A 104 6.93 -1.10 4.03
N HIS A 105 6.47 -0.34 3.04
CA HIS A 105 5.87 -0.84 1.81
C HIS A 105 6.84 -1.72 1.02
N GLN A 106 8.08 -1.28 0.80
CA GLN A 106 9.09 -2.06 0.09
C GLN A 106 9.40 -3.40 0.79
N ILE A 107 9.46 -3.40 2.12
CA ILE A 107 9.68 -4.63 2.91
C ILE A 107 8.46 -5.54 2.81
N ALA A 108 7.25 -4.99 2.92
CA ALA A 108 6.00 -5.73 2.78
C ALA A 108 5.88 -6.39 1.40
N THR A 109 6.16 -5.67 0.31
CA THR A 109 6.16 -6.22 -1.06
C THR A 109 7.19 -7.35 -1.21
N ARG A 110 8.35 -7.26 -0.55
CA ARG A 110 9.34 -8.35 -0.55
C ARG A 110 8.86 -9.57 0.22
N ALA A 111 8.17 -9.38 1.35
CA ALA A 111 7.55 -10.46 2.10
C ALA A 111 6.43 -11.13 1.27
N GLU A 112 5.62 -10.34 0.57
CA GLU A 112 4.59 -10.81 -0.35
C GLU A 112 5.20 -11.64 -1.49
N GLU A 113 6.22 -11.12 -2.18
CA GLU A 113 6.92 -11.84 -3.24
C GLU A 113 7.45 -13.19 -2.75
N ALA A 114 8.05 -13.20 -1.55
CA ALA A 114 8.57 -14.43 -0.95
C ALA A 114 7.45 -15.45 -0.71
N ALA A 115 6.29 -15.02 -0.18
CA ALA A 115 5.13 -15.88 0.04
C ALA A 115 4.53 -16.43 -1.26
N VAL A 116 4.42 -15.59 -2.30
CA VAL A 116 3.96 -16.03 -3.63
C VAL A 116 4.91 -17.08 -4.21
N ARG A 117 6.22 -16.85 -4.10
CA ARG A 117 7.24 -17.81 -4.56
C ARG A 117 7.21 -19.11 -3.76
N ALA A 118 6.93 -19.05 -2.45
CA ALA A 118 6.81 -20.22 -1.59
C ALA A 118 5.72 -21.18 -2.07
N ASP A 119 4.62 -20.66 -2.61
CA ASP A 119 3.51 -21.43 -3.22
C ASP A 119 3.80 -21.92 -4.66
N ARG A 120 5.04 -21.74 -5.12
CA ARG A 120 5.53 -22.07 -6.47
C ARG A 120 4.81 -21.30 -7.57
N VAL A 121 4.38 -20.08 -7.25
CA VAL A 121 3.81 -19.14 -8.20
C VAL A 121 4.89 -18.20 -8.71
N SER A 122 4.82 -17.85 -10.00
CA SER A 122 5.71 -16.83 -10.56
C SER A 122 5.28 -15.45 -10.10
N TRP A 123 6.17 -14.70 -9.45
CA TRP A 123 5.93 -13.31 -9.07
C TRP A 123 5.43 -12.48 -10.26
N ARG A 124 6.04 -12.62 -11.44
CA ARG A 124 5.64 -11.90 -12.65
C ARG A 124 4.23 -12.25 -13.13
N ALA A 125 3.76 -13.48 -12.87
CA ALA A 125 2.40 -13.87 -13.22
C ALA A 125 1.40 -13.27 -12.24
N TYR A 126 1.73 -13.32 -10.95
CA TYR A 126 0.95 -12.73 -9.87
C TYR A 126 0.84 -11.21 -10.01
N ASP A 127 1.97 -10.49 -10.13
CA ASP A 127 2.01 -9.03 -10.29
C ASP A 127 1.18 -8.60 -11.51
N ARG A 128 1.34 -9.26 -12.66
CA ARG A 128 0.52 -8.96 -13.85
C ARG A 128 -0.98 -9.14 -13.60
N PHE A 129 -1.36 -10.17 -12.85
CA PHE A 129 -2.75 -10.37 -12.45
C PHE A 129 -3.22 -9.21 -11.57
N MET A 130 -2.45 -8.82 -10.55
CA MET A 130 -2.77 -7.72 -9.65
C MET A 130 -2.87 -6.37 -10.38
N GLN A 131 -1.89 -6.03 -11.22
CA GLN A 131 -1.85 -4.78 -12.00
C GLN A 131 -3.09 -4.57 -12.88
N ARG A 132 -3.70 -5.66 -13.39
CA ARG A 132 -4.97 -5.59 -14.14
C ARG A 132 -6.09 -5.00 -13.29
N TYR A 133 -6.13 -5.34 -12.01
CA TYR A 133 -7.13 -4.84 -11.07
C TYR A 133 -6.74 -3.47 -10.51
N VAL A 134 -5.45 -3.21 -10.25
CA VAL A 134 -4.97 -1.87 -9.86
C VAL A 134 -5.46 -0.83 -10.87
N LYS A 135 -5.25 -1.10 -12.17
CA LYS A 135 -5.68 -0.20 -13.23
C LYS A 135 -7.20 -0.05 -13.27
N ARG A 136 -7.94 -1.17 -13.23
CA ARG A 136 -9.40 -1.16 -13.31
C ARG A 136 -10.03 -0.37 -12.17
N ILE A 137 -9.65 -0.66 -10.93
CA ILE A 137 -10.15 0.02 -9.73
C ILE A 137 -9.68 1.48 -9.71
N GLY A 138 -8.45 1.75 -10.18
CA GLY A 138 -7.93 3.09 -10.36
C GLY A 138 -8.75 3.95 -11.32
N ASP A 139 -9.37 3.36 -12.35
CA ASP A 139 -10.21 4.06 -13.32
C ASP A 139 -11.68 4.19 -12.85
N GLU A 140 -12.10 3.40 -11.86
CA GLU A 140 -13.47 3.38 -11.35
C GLU A 140 -13.81 4.58 -10.44
N ARG A 141 -15.10 4.89 -10.34
CA ARG A 141 -15.62 5.90 -9.40
C ARG A 141 -15.76 5.26 -8.02
N LEU A 142 -15.09 5.83 -7.02
CA LEU A 142 -15.27 5.46 -5.62
C LEU A 142 -16.74 5.64 -5.21
N GLN A 143 -17.42 4.55 -4.87
CA GLN A 143 -18.83 4.51 -4.49
C GLN A 143 -19.06 4.05 -3.05
N LYS A 144 -18.17 3.22 -2.52
CA LYS A 144 -18.31 2.64 -1.19
C LYS A 144 -16.95 2.52 -0.49
N VAL A 145 -16.38 3.65 -0.10
CA VAL A 145 -15.08 3.69 0.59
C VAL A 145 -15.26 3.39 2.09
N PRO A 146 -14.36 2.64 2.75
CA PRO A 146 -14.40 2.46 4.20
C PRO A 146 -14.24 3.79 4.95
N ALA A 147 -14.95 3.94 6.07
CA ALA A 147 -15.02 5.19 6.83
C ALA A 147 -13.77 5.50 7.68
N ASP A 148 -12.93 4.50 7.89
CA ASP A 148 -11.75 4.48 8.75
C ASP A 148 -10.49 3.97 8.02
N LEU A 149 -10.52 3.93 6.69
CA LEU A 149 -9.36 3.57 5.86
C LEU A 149 -8.19 4.53 6.17
N ASP A 150 -7.00 3.97 6.43
CA ASP A 150 -5.80 4.78 6.61
C ASP A 150 -5.39 5.42 5.28
N LEU A 151 -5.23 6.75 5.30
CA LEU A 151 -4.89 7.52 4.11
C LEU A 151 -3.40 7.82 3.98
N LYS A 152 -2.58 7.41 4.95
CA LYS A 152 -1.13 7.60 4.92
C LYS A 152 -0.50 7.09 3.61
N PRO A 153 -0.86 5.90 3.07
CA PRO A 153 -0.33 5.42 1.80
C PRO A 153 -0.48 6.45 0.65
N TYR A 154 -1.65 7.04 0.52
CA TYR A 154 -1.99 7.93 -0.60
C TYR A 154 -1.32 9.31 -0.48
N ARG A 155 -1.06 9.75 0.76
CA ARG A 155 -0.30 10.99 1.01
C ARG A 155 1.16 10.83 0.65
N ASP A 156 1.77 9.73 1.08
CA ASP A 156 3.20 9.51 0.92
C ASP A 156 3.56 9.17 -0.54
N TYR A 157 2.62 8.63 -1.32
CA TYR A 157 2.73 8.51 -2.78
C TYR A 157 2.39 9.78 -3.56
N HIS A 158 1.96 10.86 -2.90
CA HIS A 158 1.56 12.10 -3.54
C HIS A 158 0.48 11.92 -4.63
N ASP A 159 -0.46 10.97 -4.47
CA ASP A 159 -1.54 10.76 -5.45
C ASP A 159 -2.65 11.79 -5.26
N TYR A 160 -2.40 12.97 -5.83
CA TYR A 160 -3.30 14.12 -5.74
C TYR A 160 -4.65 13.89 -6.42
N ASP A 161 -4.69 13.08 -7.47
CA ASP A 161 -5.93 12.81 -8.21
C ASP A 161 -6.84 11.88 -7.42
N LEU A 162 -6.26 10.89 -6.74
CA LEU A 162 -6.98 10.05 -5.80
C LEU A 162 -7.50 10.85 -4.60
N MET A 163 -6.67 11.70 -3.98
CA MET A 163 -7.08 12.51 -2.82
C MET A 163 -8.22 13.49 -3.15
N ARG A 164 -8.26 14.05 -4.36
CA ARG A 164 -9.40 14.85 -4.85
C ARG A 164 -10.66 14.01 -5.04
N ARG A 165 -10.53 12.79 -5.58
CA ARG A 165 -11.66 11.87 -5.73
C ARG A 165 -12.22 11.42 -4.38
N MET A 166 -11.36 11.25 -3.37
CA MET A 166 -11.78 10.95 -2.01
C MET A 166 -12.53 12.12 -1.36
N GLU A 167 -12.07 13.37 -1.54
CA GLU A 167 -12.81 14.57 -1.08
C GLU A 167 -14.20 14.65 -1.74
N ALA A 168 -14.28 14.47 -3.06
CA ALA A 168 -15.56 14.43 -3.77
C ALA A 168 -16.47 13.27 -3.29
N ALA A 169 -15.90 12.11 -2.97
CA ALA A 169 -16.65 10.98 -2.42
C ALA A 169 -17.17 11.26 -0.99
N LEU A 170 -16.41 12.01 -0.17
CA LEU A 170 -16.83 12.46 1.15
C LEU A 170 -18.03 13.41 1.05
N ASP A 171 -17.95 14.39 0.15
CA ASP A 171 -19.00 15.39 -0.08
C ASP A 171 -20.27 14.75 -0.65
N ALA A 172 -20.11 13.78 -1.55
CA ALA A 172 -21.21 13.03 -2.14
C ALA A 172 -21.80 11.94 -1.23
N GLY A 173 -21.30 11.77 0.00
CA GLY A 173 -21.81 10.78 0.95
C GLY A 173 -21.57 9.32 0.54
N ARG A 174 -20.53 9.04 -0.25
CA ARG A 174 -20.20 7.70 -0.80
C ARG A 174 -19.32 6.85 0.10
N PHE A 175 -19.26 7.21 1.38
CA PHE A 175 -18.59 6.41 2.40
C PHE A 175 -19.64 5.51 3.06
N GLY A 176 -19.32 4.22 3.21
CA GLY A 176 -20.30 3.22 3.65
C GLY A 176 -20.93 3.55 5.01
N ALA A 177 -20.16 4.17 5.91
CA ALA A 177 -20.61 4.75 7.17
C ALA A 177 -20.23 6.24 7.24
N ARG A 178 -20.81 6.99 8.18
CA ARG A 178 -20.49 8.41 8.37
C ARG A 178 -18.97 8.55 8.61
N PRO A 179 -18.21 9.15 7.69
CA PRO A 179 -16.77 9.21 7.79
C PRO A 179 -16.36 10.02 9.01
N SER A 180 -15.29 9.59 9.69
CA SER A 180 -14.86 10.23 10.94
C SER A 180 -14.52 11.70 10.71
N ALA A 181 -14.78 12.55 11.71
CA ALA A 181 -14.41 13.97 11.63
C ALA A 181 -12.90 14.16 11.42
N ARG A 182 -12.10 13.22 11.93
CA ARG A 182 -10.66 13.15 11.69
C ARG A 182 -10.35 12.96 10.21
N LEU A 183 -10.90 11.92 9.57
CA LEU A 183 -10.70 11.62 8.15
C LEU A 183 -11.05 12.82 7.25
N ARG A 184 -12.20 13.46 7.51
CA ARG A 184 -12.63 14.65 6.75
C ARG A 184 -11.63 15.80 6.86
N ARG A 185 -11.22 16.15 8.09
CA ARG A 185 -10.23 17.22 8.32
C ARG A 185 -8.91 16.91 7.64
N GLU A 186 -8.50 15.66 7.72
CA GLU A 186 -7.25 15.16 7.17
C GLU A 186 -7.21 15.23 5.63
N VAL A 187 -8.28 14.79 4.94
CA VAL A 187 -8.40 14.93 3.47
C VAL A 187 -8.44 16.40 3.06
N ALA A 188 -9.25 17.21 3.74
CA ALA A 188 -9.40 18.63 3.43
C ALA A 188 -8.09 19.41 3.64
N ALA A 189 -7.37 19.13 4.73
CA ALA A 189 -6.08 19.76 5.03
C ALA A 189 -5.03 19.43 3.97
N TYR A 190 -4.95 18.16 3.54
CA TYR A 190 -4.02 17.74 2.51
C TYR A 190 -4.32 18.40 1.17
N ASN A 191 -5.59 18.39 0.73
CA ASN A 191 -5.97 19.04 -0.52
C ASN A 191 -5.79 20.57 -0.45
N ALA A 192 -5.99 21.19 0.71
CA ALA A 192 -5.72 22.61 0.92
C ALA A 192 -4.23 22.96 0.82
N ALA A 193 -3.36 22.19 1.47
CA ALA A 193 -1.90 22.34 1.38
C ALA A 193 -1.42 22.22 -0.07
N PHE A 194 -1.92 21.22 -0.79
CA PHE A 194 -1.61 21.06 -2.22
C PHE A 194 -2.11 22.22 -3.09
N ARG A 195 -3.34 22.72 -2.86
CA ARG A 195 -3.85 23.92 -3.55
C ARG A 195 -2.95 25.14 -3.29
N ALA A 196 -2.36 25.27 -2.10
CA ALA A 196 -1.40 26.32 -1.80
C ALA A 196 -0.08 26.14 -2.55
N GLU A 197 0.48 24.93 -2.56
CA GLU A 197 1.73 24.60 -3.26
C GLU A 197 1.64 24.86 -4.77
N ARG A 198 0.56 24.39 -5.43
CA ARG A 198 0.35 24.67 -6.87
C ARG A 198 0.18 26.15 -7.18
N ARG A 199 -0.40 26.93 -6.27
CA ARG A 199 -0.49 28.39 -6.43
C ARG A 199 0.90 29.02 -6.33
N ALA A 200 1.72 28.60 -5.38
CA ALA A 200 3.11 29.05 -5.26
C ALA A 200 3.95 28.67 -6.49
N GLN A 201 3.87 27.42 -6.96
CA GLN A 201 4.58 26.98 -8.17
C GLN A 201 4.16 27.76 -9.42
N ARG A 202 2.87 28.04 -9.58
CA ARG A 202 2.37 28.86 -10.70
C ARG A 202 2.84 30.32 -10.61
N ALA A 203 2.87 30.89 -9.40
CA ALA A 203 3.40 32.23 -9.18
C ALA A 203 4.90 32.30 -9.54
N HIS A 204 5.70 31.34 -9.06
CA HIS A 204 7.12 31.24 -9.41
C HIS A 204 7.35 31.02 -10.91
N ALA A 205 6.52 30.22 -11.59
CA ALA A 205 6.63 30.02 -13.03
C ALA A 205 6.24 31.28 -13.83
N ALA A 206 5.26 32.05 -13.36
CA ALA A 206 4.89 33.33 -13.96
C ALA A 206 6.00 34.39 -13.77
N ASP A 207 6.60 34.46 -12.59
CA ASP A 207 7.73 35.34 -12.31
C ASP A 207 8.97 34.98 -13.15
N ALA A 208 9.23 33.69 -13.36
CA ALA A 208 10.31 33.22 -14.22
C ALA A 208 10.09 33.53 -15.71
N GLN A 209 8.83 33.56 -16.17
CA GLN A 209 8.48 33.95 -17.55
C GLN A 209 8.45 35.48 -17.74
N GLY A 210 8.35 36.26 -16.67
CA GLY A 210 8.44 37.72 -16.68
C GLY A 210 9.87 38.28 -16.55
N ALA A 211 10.87 37.43 -16.32
CA ALA A 211 12.26 37.86 -16.19
C ALA A 211 12.84 38.32 -17.55
N PRO A 212 13.39 39.54 -17.67
CA PRO A 212 13.94 40.03 -18.93
C PRO A 212 15.13 39.16 -19.36
N ALA A 213 15.12 38.71 -20.62
CA ALA A 213 16.23 37.99 -21.21
C ALA A 213 17.50 38.85 -21.17
N ILE A 214 18.48 38.44 -20.35
CA ILE A 214 19.80 39.06 -20.34
C ILE A 214 20.47 38.69 -21.66
N GLY A 215 20.36 39.59 -22.65
CA GLY A 215 20.95 39.41 -23.97
C GLY A 215 22.48 39.28 -23.89
N PRO A 216 23.11 38.55 -24.83
CA PRO A 216 24.53 38.23 -24.74
C PRO A 216 25.37 39.51 -24.75
N ALA A 217 26.22 39.65 -23.74
CA ALA A 217 27.16 40.75 -23.61
C ALA A 217 28.05 40.81 -24.86
N ARG A 218 27.95 41.91 -25.63
CA ARG A 218 28.83 42.20 -26.76
C ARG A 218 30.28 42.23 -26.27
N ARG A 219 31.04 41.18 -26.55
CA ARG A 219 32.50 41.19 -26.46
C ARG A 219 33.03 42.29 -27.38
N ARG A 220 33.52 43.38 -26.80
CA ARG A 220 34.32 44.38 -27.53
C ARG A 220 35.66 43.71 -27.87
N ALA A 221 35.90 43.54 -29.16
CA ALA A 221 37.23 43.26 -29.68
C ALA A 221 38.09 44.53 -29.54
N ARG A 222 39.21 44.42 -28.85
CA ARG A 222 40.45 45.17 -29.07
C ARG A 222 41.60 44.38 -28.45
#